data_AF-A0A7R9A1X5-F1
#
_entry.id   AF-A0A7R9A1X5-F1
#
_cell.length_a   1.000
_cell.length_b   1.000
_cell.length_c   1.000
_cell.angle_alpha   90.00
_cell.angle_beta   90.00
_cell.angle_gamma   90.00
#
_symmetry.space_group_name_H-M   'P 1'
#
loop_
_entity.id
_entity.type
_entity.pdbx_description
1 polymer ?
#
loop_
_entity_poly.entity_id
_entity_poly.type
_entity_poly.pdbx_seq_one_letter_code
_entity_poly.pdbx_strand_id
1 'polypeptide(L)'
;MMEAFSRVDDSLKQRITSSLKNLIWRCTFQGTNCLQDGFFQKITTPQYGACYMFNTAWNPNDSNGGQRISGKTGEETGLSLEVFIDQTNYMKNTISASAGARVTIHSPDQLPNPVEQGYFVQPNTHTVFGLQIVNMSRLSSPYVTNCISNWTETDFEPLPSGFNQNISNQNFSFGYSQVQCERLRLTAEIADIHRSNPLPSPFDSYESRPRPPPLSLRRGGRFCQLIDRSIDSGQLSSLQPRSA
;
A
#
# COMPACT_ATOMS: atom_id res chain seq x y z
N MET A 1 -13.07 -12.33 -11.21
CA MET A 1 -13.66 -11.61 -10.05
C MET A 1 -13.12 -10.19 -9.90
N MET A 2 -11.79 -9.97 -9.92
CA MET A 2 -11.21 -8.62 -9.84
C MET A 2 -11.78 -7.66 -10.89
N GLU A 3 -11.98 -8.14 -12.12
CA GLU A 3 -12.61 -7.38 -13.21
C GLU A 3 -14.11 -7.09 -12.98
N ALA A 4 -14.81 -7.98 -12.30
CA ALA A 4 -16.22 -7.75 -11.98
C ALA A 4 -16.33 -6.67 -10.90
N PHE A 5 -15.51 -6.77 -9.85
CA PHE A 5 -15.48 -5.79 -8.76
C PHE A 5 -14.97 -4.42 -9.23
N SER A 6 -14.02 -4.35 -10.16
CA SER A 6 -13.55 -3.06 -10.70
C SER A 6 -14.65 -2.29 -11.42
N ARG A 7 -15.60 -2.99 -12.06
CA ARG A 7 -16.76 -2.41 -12.77
C ARG A 7 -17.93 -2.00 -11.86
N VAL A 8 -17.89 -2.32 -10.57
CA VAL A 8 -18.94 -1.94 -9.61
C VAL A 8 -18.85 -0.43 -9.30
N ASP A 9 -20.00 0.22 -9.08
CA ASP A 9 -20.06 1.62 -8.68
C ASP A 9 -19.37 1.87 -7.31
N ASP A 10 -18.72 3.01 -7.18
CA ASP A 10 -17.95 3.34 -5.97
C ASP A 10 -18.80 3.47 -4.71
N SER A 11 -20.04 3.97 -4.84
CA SER A 11 -21.00 4.03 -3.72
C SER A 11 -21.37 2.64 -3.22
N LEU A 12 -21.53 1.67 -4.14
CA LEU A 12 -21.81 0.29 -3.78
C LEU A 12 -20.58 -0.38 -3.16
N LYS A 13 -19.38 -0.16 -3.74
CA LYS A 13 -18.11 -0.63 -3.15
C LYS A 13 -17.97 -0.16 -1.70
N GLN A 14 -18.31 1.09 -1.40
CA GLN A 14 -18.22 1.62 -0.04
C GLN A 14 -19.16 0.91 0.94
N ARG A 15 -20.36 0.50 0.49
CA ARG A 15 -21.39 -0.17 1.31
C ARG A 15 -21.12 -1.65 1.54
N ILE A 16 -20.58 -2.35 0.55
CA ILE A 16 -20.36 -3.82 0.62
C ILE A 16 -19.03 -4.20 1.26
N THR A 17 -18.08 -3.26 1.32
CA THR A 17 -16.76 -3.51 1.93
C THR A 17 -16.80 -3.27 3.44
N SER A 18 -15.91 -3.95 4.17
CA SER A 18 -15.82 -3.81 5.62
C SER A 18 -15.62 -2.35 6.05
N SER A 19 -16.13 -2.03 7.24
CA SER A 19 -15.96 -0.73 7.89
C SER A 19 -14.74 -0.75 8.82
N LEU A 20 -14.19 0.44 9.16
CA LEU A 20 -13.00 0.53 10.00
C LEU A 20 -13.23 -0.13 11.36
N LYS A 21 -14.38 0.14 11.98
CA LYS A 21 -14.77 -0.38 13.30
C LYS A 21 -15.01 -1.90 13.30
N ASN A 22 -15.36 -2.47 12.15
CA ASN A 22 -15.54 -3.92 12.02
C ASN A 22 -14.21 -4.64 11.80
N LEU A 23 -13.20 -3.95 11.25
CA LEU A 23 -11.88 -4.54 11.01
C LEU A 23 -10.91 -4.32 12.18
N ILE A 24 -10.87 -3.10 12.74
CA ILE A 24 -9.94 -2.74 13.82
C ILE A 24 -10.76 -2.56 15.10
N TRP A 25 -10.54 -3.47 16.06
CA TRP A 25 -11.21 -3.51 17.36
C TRP A 25 -10.57 -2.54 18.35
N ARG A 26 -9.23 -2.49 18.40
CA ARG A 26 -8.47 -1.52 19.21
C ARG A 26 -7.32 -0.93 18.39
N CYS A 27 -7.03 0.34 18.63
CA CYS A 27 -5.90 1.05 18.06
C CYS A 27 -5.25 1.86 19.18
N THR A 28 -3.95 1.70 19.37
CA THR A 28 -3.16 2.63 20.18
C THR A 28 -1.95 3.13 19.42
N PHE A 29 -1.68 4.43 19.52
CA PHE A 29 -0.46 5.05 19.04
C PHE A 29 0.09 5.96 20.13
N GLN A 30 1.36 5.78 20.51
CA GLN A 30 1.95 6.50 21.64
C GLN A 30 1.13 6.39 22.95
N GLY A 31 0.54 5.22 23.20
CA GLY A 31 -0.33 4.98 24.36
C GLY A 31 -1.73 5.62 24.31
N THR A 32 -2.06 6.37 23.24
CA THR A 32 -3.38 7.00 23.06
C THR A 32 -4.25 6.24 22.08
N ASN A 33 -5.58 6.22 22.30
CA ASN A 33 -6.52 5.57 21.39
C ASN A 33 -6.59 6.32 20.06
N CYS A 34 -6.33 5.64 18.93
CA CYS A 34 -6.28 6.25 17.60
C CYS A 34 -7.48 5.92 16.68
N LEU A 35 -8.51 5.21 17.16
CA LEU A 35 -9.65 4.81 16.32
C LEU A 35 -10.61 5.96 15.97
N GLN A 36 -10.72 6.95 16.84
CA GLN A 36 -11.74 8.00 16.73
C GLN A 36 -11.19 9.32 16.18
N ASP A 37 -9.89 9.44 16.03
CA ASP A 37 -9.23 10.71 15.70
C ASP A 37 -9.16 11.00 14.19
N GLY A 38 -9.84 10.19 13.38
CA GLY A 38 -9.83 10.34 11.93
C GLY A 38 -8.47 10.02 11.28
N PHE A 39 -7.56 9.32 11.96
CA PHE A 39 -6.19 9.04 11.49
C PHE A 39 -6.11 8.00 10.36
N PHE A 40 -7.22 7.36 10.02
CA PHE A 40 -7.30 6.32 9.00
C PHE A 40 -7.98 6.82 7.73
N GLN A 41 -7.30 6.65 6.59
CA GLN A 41 -7.88 6.87 5.27
C GLN A 41 -8.28 5.53 4.64
N LYS A 42 -9.51 5.43 4.12
CA LYS A 42 -9.99 4.25 3.38
C LYS A 42 -9.51 4.30 1.94
N ILE A 43 -8.98 3.18 1.44
CA ILE A 43 -8.76 2.92 0.02
C ILE A 43 -9.38 1.57 -0.33
N THR A 44 -9.97 1.46 -1.52
CA THR A 44 -10.59 0.20 -1.96
C THR A 44 -9.72 -0.43 -3.05
N THR A 45 -9.37 -1.69 -2.87
CA THR A 45 -8.63 -2.48 -3.86
C THR A 45 -9.52 -3.58 -4.45
N PRO A 46 -9.38 -3.91 -5.75
CA PRO A 46 -10.18 -4.99 -6.35
C PRO A 46 -9.92 -6.38 -5.78
N GLN A 47 -8.74 -6.60 -5.18
CA GLN A 47 -8.32 -7.89 -4.65
C GLN A 47 -8.66 -8.07 -3.17
N TYR A 48 -8.61 -7.02 -2.36
CA TYR A 48 -8.78 -7.10 -0.90
C TYR A 48 -9.98 -6.30 -0.36
N GLY A 49 -10.72 -5.59 -1.20
CA GLY A 49 -11.82 -4.74 -0.76
C GLY A 49 -11.30 -3.51 -0.02
N ALA A 50 -11.88 -3.18 1.14
CA ALA A 50 -11.50 -2.01 1.93
C ALA A 50 -10.17 -2.23 2.67
N CYS A 51 -9.24 -1.31 2.45
CA CYS A 51 -8.00 -1.17 3.20
C CYS A 51 -8.01 0.17 3.94
N TYR A 52 -7.35 0.22 5.10
CA TYR A 52 -7.29 1.40 5.96
C TYR A 52 -5.83 1.78 6.21
N MET A 53 -5.47 3.01 5.84
CA MET A 53 -4.11 3.53 5.95
C MET A 53 -4.02 4.47 7.15
N PHE A 54 -3.17 4.13 8.11
CA PHE A 54 -2.82 5.01 9.21
C PHE A 54 -1.76 6.02 8.79
N ASN A 55 -1.87 7.27 9.23
CA ASN A 55 -0.83 8.31 9.07
C ASN A 55 -0.39 8.52 7.61
N THR A 56 -1.34 8.53 6.68
CA THR A 56 -1.07 8.91 5.29
C THR A 56 -1.13 10.43 5.12
N ALA A 57 -0.28 10.97 4.23
CA ALA A 57 -0.29 12.39 3.87
C ALA A 57 -1.53 12.80 3.05
N TRP A 58 -2.39 11.85 2.65
CA TRP A 58 -3.55 12.08 1.78
C TRP A 58 -4.89 11.97 2.48
N ASN A 59 -4.87 11.93 3.80
CA ASN A 59 -6.11 11.92 4.56
C ASN A 59 -6.63 13.36 4.65
N PRO A 60 -7.73 13.70 3.94
CA PRO A 60 -8.26 15.08 3.95
C PRO A 60 -8.82 15.48 5.31
N ASN A 61 -9.13 14.50 6.17
CA ASN A 61 -9.69 14.71 7.50
C ASN A 61 -8.60 14.84 8.58
N ASP A 62 -7.33 14.77 8.19
CA ASP A 62 -6.21 14.72 9.11
C ASP A 62 -5.08 15.64 8.64
N SER A 63 -5.05 16.85 9.19
CA SER A 63 -4.04 17.87 8.87
C SER A 63 -2.62 17.46 9.25
N ASN A 64 -2.46 16.52 10.19
CA ASN A 64 -1.17 15.99 10.62
C ASN A 64 -0.84 14.65 9.95
N GLY A 65 -1.62 14.26 8.93
CA GLY A 65 -1.40 13.06 8.13
C GLY A 65 0.03 12.99 7.59
N GLY A 66 0.71 11.89 7.85
CA GLY A 66 2.09 11.66 7.44
C GLY A 66 3.17 12.32 8.30
N GLN A 67 2.78 13.04 9.35
CA GLN A 67 3.70 13.71 10.27
C GLN A 67 3.75 13.07 11.65
N ARG A 68 2.99 12.00 11.91
CA ARG A 68 3.09 11.26 13.18
C ARG A 68 4.38 10.46 13.21
N ILE A 69 5.22 10.77 14.20
CA ILE A 69 6.52 10.13 14.42
C ILE A 69 6.50 9.57 15.83
N SER A 70 7.00 8.36 16.03
CA SER A 70 7.17 7.82 17.38
C SER A 70 8.33 8.53 18.10
N GLY A 71 8.08 9.07 19.29
CA GLY A 71 9.09 9.82 20.05
C GLY A 71 10.17 8.94 20.68
N LYS A 72 9.95 7.63 20.79
CA LYS A 72 10.90 6.64 21.31
C LYS A 72 10.70 5.30 20.60
N THR A 73 11.75 4.49 20.56
CA THR A 73 11.65 3.10 20.08
C THR A 73 10.98 2.24 21.16
N GLY A 74 10.08 1.35 20.74
CA GLY A 74 9.38 0.41 21.61
C GLY A 74 7.97 0.13 21.12
N GLU A 75 7.39 -0.97 21.61
CA GLU A 75 6.01 -1.36 21.25
C GLU A 75 4.99 -0.36 21.83
N GLU A 76 5.19 0.09 23.08
CA GLU A 76 4.28 1.01 23.78
C GLU A 76 4.13 2.37 23.09
N THR A 77 5.19 2.84 22.42
CA THR A 77 5.21 4.11 21.70
C THR A 77 4.93 3.96 20.20
N GLY A 78 4.82 2.72 19.73
CA GLY A 78 4.51 2.37 18.35
C GLY A 78 3.02 2.43 18.04
N LEU A 79 2.66 1.85 16.89
CA LEU A 79 1.28 1.59 16.52
C LEU A 79 0.93 0.15 16.91
N SER A 80 -0.06 -0.03 17.78
CA SER A 80 -0.60 -1.34 18.13
C SER A 80 -2.05 -1.43 17.67
N LEU A 81 -2.38 -2.54 17.01
CA LEU A 81 -3.69 -2.80 16.41
C LEU A 81 -4.19 -4.16 16.84
N GLU A 82 -5.44 -4.21 17.31
CA GLU A 82 -6.19 -5.46 17.47
C GLU A 82 -7.15 -5.57 16.30
N VAL A 83 -6.93 -6.56 15.43
CA VAL A 83 -7.68 -6.74 14.18
C VAL A 83 -8.68 -7.88 14.33
N PHE A 84 -9.94 -7.60 14.02
CA PHE A 84 -11.01 -8.60 14.00
C PHE A 84 -11.20 -9.16 12.59
N ILE A 85 -11.01 -10.47 12.45
CA ILE A 85 -11.17 -11.19 11.19
C ILE A 85 -12.46 -12.00 11.23
N ASP A 86 -13.51 -11.46 10.61
CA ASP A 86 -14.80 -12.15 10.52
C ASP A 86 -14.80 -13.22 9.41
N GLN A 87 -14.45 -14.45 9.80
CA GLN A 87 -14.41 -15.59 8.89
C GLN A 87 -15.81 -16.04 8.43
N THR A 88 -16.88 -15.64 9.11
CA THR A 88 -18.25 -16.03 8.73
C THR A 88 -18.71 -15.31 7.46
N ASN A 89 -18.17 -14.12 7.22
CA ASN A 89 -18.45 -13.27 6.06
C ASN A 89 -17.50 -13.52 4.88
N TYR A 90 -16.69 -14.58 4.93
CA TYR A 90 -15.79 -14.94 3.83
C TYR A 90 -16.55 -15.46 2.62
N MET A 91 -16.09 -15.08 1.43
CA MET A 91 -16.70 -15.53 0.19
C MET A 91 -16.43 -17.02 -0.01
N LYS A 92 -17.52 -17.79 -0.16
CA LYS A 92 -17.50 -19.21 -0.52
C LYS A 92 -16.90 -19.42 -1.91
N ASN A 93 -16.51 -20.65 -2.24
CA ASN A 93 -15.90 -21.06 -3.53
C ASN A 93 -14.48 -20.54 -3.77
N THR A 94 -13.57 -20.78 -2.81
CA THR A 94 -12.10 -20.58 -2.92
C THR A 94 -11.59 -19.16 -3.23
N ILE A 95 -12.49 -18.18 -3.36
CA ILE A 95 -12.14 -16.76 -3.52
C ILE A 95 -11.39 -16.22 -2.30
N SER A 96 -11.86 -16.56 -1.10
CA SER A 96 -11.16 -16.28 0.17
C SER A 96 -10.37 -17.52 0.61
N ALA A 97 -9.28 -17.83 -0.10
CA ALA A 97 -8.51 -19.06 0.09
C ALA A 97 -7.75 -19.15 1.43
N SER A 98 -7.57 -18.04 2.14
CA SER A 98 -6.81 -17.96 3.39
C SER A 98 -7.45 -16.97 4.36
N ALA A 99 -7.42 -17.29 5.66
CA ALA A 99 -7.85 -16.39 6.73
C ALA A 99 -6.67 -15.63 7.33
N GLY A 100 -6.82 -14.31 7.47
CA GLY A 100 -5.80 -13.43 8.02
C GLY A 100 -6.00 -11.98 7.62
N ALA A 101 -5.09 -11.13 8.09
CA ALA A 101 -4.99 -9.75 7.65
C ALA A 101 -3.80 -9.58 6.69
N ARG A 102 -3.83 -8.50 5.91
CA ARG A 102 -2.70 -8.11 5.06
C ARG A 102 -2.27 -6.70 5.42
N VAL A 103 -1.01 -6.56 5.81
CA VAL A 103 -0.44 -5.29 6.29
C VAL A 103 0.65 -4.83 5.34
N THR A 104 0.60 -3.57 4.91
CA THR A 104 1.64 -2.97 4.05
C THR A 104 2.27 -1.81 4.79
N ILE A 105 3.59 -1.75 4.76
CA ILE A 105 4.36 -0.67 5.38
C ILE A 105 4.99 0.12 4.25
N HIS A 106 4.69 1.41 4.19
CA HIS A 106 5.13 2.29 3.11
C HIS A 106 5.32 3.71 3.63
N SER A 107 5.96 4.57 2.84
CA SER A 107 6.12 5.98 3.19
C SER A 107 4.76 6.72 3.15
N PRO A 108 4.55 7.77 3.98
CA PRO A 108 3.26 8.45 4.08
C PRO A 108 2.73 9.08 2.78
N ASP A 109 3.66 9.40 1.88
CA ASP A 109 3.48 10.00 0.56
C ASP A 109 3.56 8.97 -0.59
N GLN A 110 3.49 7.68 -0.26
CA GLN A 110 3.55 6.59 -1.23
C GLN A 110 2.29 5.71 -1.20
N LEU A 111 1.76 5.38 -2.39
CA LEU A 111 0.53 4.60 -2.47
C LEU A 111 0.86 3.17 -2.00
N PRO A 112 -0.03 2.54 -1.21
CA PRO A 112 0.18 1.17 -0.78
C PRO A 112 0.02 0.23 -1.97
N ASN A 113 0.92 -0.74 -2.10
CA ASN A 113 0.73 -1.89 -2.97
C ASN A 113 0.62 -3.15 -2.12
N PRO A 114 -0.58 -3.50 -1.61
CA PRO A 114 -0.73 -4.67 -0.76
C PRO A 114 -0.39 -5.96 -1.49
N VAL A 115 -0.57 -6.03 -2.81
CA VAL A 115 -0.30 -7.25 -3.59
C VAL A 115 1.18 -7.62 -3.57
N GLU A 116 2.07 -6.63 -3.62
CA GLU A 116 3.52 -6.86 -3.72
C GLU A 116 4.24 -6.62 -2.40
N GLN A 117 3.84 -5.61 -1.64
CA GLN A 117 4.51 -5.17 -0.40
C GLN A 117 3.73 -5.57 0.87
N GLY A 118 2.69 -6.38 0.73
CA GLY A 118 1.85 -6.80 1.85
C GLY A 118 2.38 -8.04 2.56
N TYR A 119 2.47 -7.97 3.89
CA TYR A 119 2.75 -9.07 4.80
C TYR A 119 1.46 -9.73 5.27
N PHE A 120 1.44 -11.06 5.30
CA PHE A 120 0.35 -11.83 5.87
C PHE A 120 0.44 -11.82 7.40
N VAL A 121 -0.66 -11.52 8.08
CA VAL A 121 -0.77 -11.63 9.54
C VAL A 121 -1.79 -12.72 9.85
N GLN A 122 -1.37 -13.70 10.65
CA GLN A 122 -2.19 -14.85 10.97
C GLN A 122 -3.20 -14.50 12.09
N PRO A 123 -4.46 -14.95 12.00
CA PRO A 123 -5.41 -14.83 13.11
C PRO A 123 -4.89 -15.56 14.36
N ASN A 124 -5.35 -15.16 15.55
CA ASN A 124 -4.98 -15.77 16.84
C ASN A 124 -3.47 -15.79 17.11
N THR A 125 -2.72 -14.81 16.58
CA THR A 125 -1.30 -14.63 16.87
C THR A 125 -1.01 -13.18 17.18
N HIS A 126 0.03 -12.94 17.98
CA HIS A 126 0.61 -11.63 18.18
C HIS A 126 1.78 -11.45 17.20
N THR A 127 1.61 -10.62 16.18
CA THR A 127 2.67 -10.35 15.19
C THR A 127 3.28 -8.98 15.43
N VAL A 128 4.60 -8.94 15.65
CA VAL A 128 5.36 -7.71 15.87
C VAL A 128 6.23 -7.43 14.64
N PHE A 129 6.18 -6.19 14.16
CA PHE A 129 7.00 -5.71 13.04
C PHE A 129 8.01 -4.68 13.54
N GLY A 130 9.29 -5.05 13.55
CA GLY A 130 10.41 -4.15 13.84
C GLY A 130 10.76 -3.35 12.59
N LEU A 131 10.75 -2.02 12.71
CA LEU A 131 10.99 -1.11 11.58
C LEU A 131 12.29 -0.32 11.73
N GLN A 132 12.99 -0.15 10.62
CA GLN A 132 14.15 0.74 10.51
C GLN A 132 13.95 1.71 9.35
N ILE A 133 14.23 2.99 9.60
CA ILE A 133 14.26 3.99 8.54
C ILE A 133 15.63 3.96 7.88
N VAL A 134 15.65 3.67 6.58
CA VAL A 134 16.86 3.65 5.75
C VAL A 134 16.78 4.81 4.77
N ASN A 135 17.80 5.66 4.76
CA ASN A 135 17.92 6.72 3.78
C ASN A 135 18.81 6.24 2.65
N MET A 136 18.26 6.20 1.43
CA MET A 136 18.99 5.81 0.23
C MET A 136 18.91 6.91 -0.81
N SER A 137 20.06 7.31 -1.34
CA SER A 137 20.19 8.27 -2.42
C SER A 137 20.88 7.67 -3.63
N ARG A 138 20.23 7.74 -4.79
CA ARG A 138 20.80 7.28 -6.07
C ARG A 138 21.27 8.48 -6.88
N LEU A 139 22.41 8.33 -7.53
CA LEU A 139 23.01 9.39 -8.33
C LEU A 139 22.47 9.37 -9.76
N SER A 140 22.30 10.56 -10.34
CA SER A 140 21.95 10.73 -11.76
C SER A 140 23.14 10.43 -12.67
N SER A 141 22.99 10.58 -13.99
CA SER A 141 24.14 10.60 -14.91
C SER A 141 25.30 11.43 -14.34
N PRO A 142 26.56 10.96 -14.42
CA PRO A 142 27.08 9.87 -15.26
C PRO A 142 27.13 8.48 -14.61
N TYR A 143 26.52 8.29 -13.43
CA TYR A 143 26.54 7.00 -12.73
C TYR A 143 25.62 5.98 -13.41
N VAL A 144 25.95 4.69 -13.31
CA VAL A 144 25.21 3.57 -13.93
C VAL A 144 23.72 3.60 -13.59
N THR A 145 23.37 4.06 -12.39
CA THR A 145 21.98 4.18 -11.94
C THR A 145 21.14 5.14 -12.78
N ASN A 146 21.76 6.16 -13.40
CA ASN A 146 21.15 7.24 -14.15
C ASN A 146 19.79 7.67 -13.57
N CYS A 147 19.77 7.91 -12.26
CA CYS A 147 18.52 8.17 -11.54
C CYS A 147 17.92 9.51 -11.98
N ILE A 148 16.66 9.45 -12.39
CA ILE A 148 15.83 10.61 -12.71
C ILE A 148 15.01 11.02 -11.48
N SER A 149 14.63 12.29 -11.41
CA SER A 149 13.92 12.85 -10.25
C SER A 149 12.44 13.13 -10.50
N ASN A 150 12.03 13.20 -11.76
CA ASN A 150 10.66 13.51 -12.14
C ASN A 150 10.12 12.55 -13.21
N TRP A 151 8.85 12.20 -13.10
CA TRP A 151 8.13 11.43 -14.11
C TRP A 151 8.08 12.15 -15.46
N THR A 152 8.15 13.48 -15.49
CA THR A 152 8.23 14.25 -16.75
C THR A 152 9.50 13.98 -17.55
N GLU A 153 10.53 13.40 -16.92
CA GLU A 153 11.76 12.95 -17.58
C GLU A 153 11.61 11.53 -18.16
N THR A 154 10.43 10.90 -18.00
CA THR A 154 10.08 9.61 -18.59
C THR A 154 9.03 9.77 -19.68
N ASP A 155 8.96 8.79 -20.58
CA ASP A 155 7.88 8.68 -21.57
C ASP A 155 6.57 8.12 -20.96
N PHE A 156 6.46 8.01 -19.63
CA PHE A 156 5.26 7.51 -18.95
C PHE A 156 4.32 8.65 -18.56
N GLU A 157 3.06 8.58 -19.00
CA GLU A 157 1.99 9.44 -18.49
C GLU A 157 1.58 8.97 -17.07
N PRO A 158 1.50 9.87 -16.07
CA PRO A 158 1.09 9.51 -14.72
C PRO A 158 -0.42 9.19 -14.67
N LEU A 159 -0.76 7.91 -14.89
CA LEU A 159 -2.08 7.28 -14.82
C LEU A 159 -3.23 7.91 -15.67
N PRO A 160 -4.10 7.08 -16.28
CA PRO A 160 -5.33 7.58 -16.87
C PRO A 160 -6.26 8.15 -15.79
N SER A 161 -6.96 9.23 -16.14
CA SER A 161 -7.92 10.04 -15.38
C SER A 161 -9.12 9.31 -14.75
N GLY A 162 -9.12 7.97 -14.75
CA GLY A 162 -10.13 7.10 -14.12
C GLY A 162 -9.75 6.58 -12.72
N PHE A 163 -8.54 6.84 -12.23
CA PHE A 163 -8.27 6.79 -10.79
C PHE A 163 -8.88 8.04 -10.16
N ASN A 164 -9.77 7.86 -9.18
CA ASN A 164 -10.57 8.90 -8.53
C ASN A 164 -9.95 10.31 -8.58
N GLN A 165 -10.68 11.29 -9.12
CA GLN A 165 -10.24 12.67 -9.37
C GLN A 165 -9.85 13.47 -8.09
N ASN A 166 -9.98 12.87 -6.91
CA ASN A 166 -9.42 13.38 -5.65
C ASN A 166 -7.93 12.99 -5.47
N ILE A 167 -7.41 12.13 -6.34
CA ILE A 167 -6.05 11.56 -6.40
C ILE A 167 -5.35 11.99 -7.72
N SER A 168 -5.94 12.85 -8.55
CA SER A 168 -5.28 13.36 -9.75
C SER A 168 -4.50 14.66 -9.51
N ASN A 169 -4.75 15.35 -8.38
CA ASN A 169 -4.20 16.68 -8.09
C ASN A 169 -3.09 16.68 -7.02
N GLN A 170 -2.56 15.51 -6.62
CA GLN A 170 -1.46 15.43 -5.65
C GLN A 170 -0.26 14.73 -6.29
N ASN A 171 0.95 15.11 -5.87
CA ASN A 171 2.20 14.47 -6.29
C ASN A 171 2.30 13.06 -5.69
N PHE A 172 1.62 12.07 -6.29
CA PHE A 172 1.70 10.68 -5.83
C PHE A 172 3.03 10.05 -6.21
N SER A 173 3.64 9.37 -5.25
CA SER A 173 4.77 8.47 -5.49
C SER A 173 4.29 7.03 -5.47
N PHE A 174 4.66 6.24 -6.47
CA PHE A 174 4.57 4.79 -6.38
C PHE A 174 5.78 4.25 -5.61
N GLY A 175 5.60 3.12 -4.94
CA GLY A 175 6.72 2.37 -4.41
C GLY A 175 7.54 1.78 -5.54
N TYR A 176 8.86 1.77 -5.38
CA TYR A 176 9.71 1.05 -6.31
C TYR A 176 9.54 -0.46 -6.11
N SER A 177 9.05 -1.14 -7.13
CA SER A 177 9.15 -2.59 -7.26
C SER A 177 9.43 -2.96 -8.72
N GLN A 178 10.17 -4.05 -8.94
CA GLN A 178 10.42 -4.57 -10.29
C GLN A 178 9.10 -4.91 -11.01
N VAL A 179 8.16 -5.51 -10.28
CA VAL A 179 6.85 -5.91 -10.83
C VAL A 179 6.00 -4.71 -11.22
N GLN A 180 6.01 -3.62 -10.45
CA GLN A 180 5.32 -2.38 -10.81
C GLN A 180 5.91 -1.76 -12.08
N CYS A 181 7.24 -1.85 -12.25
CA CYS A 181 7.91 -1.38 -13.47
C CYS A 181 7.50 -2.21 -14.70
N GLU A 182 7.47 -3.54 -14.57
CA GLU A 182 7.00 -4.44 -15.63
C GLU A 182 5.52 -4.17 -15.98
N ARG A 183 4.67 -3.94 -14.97
CA ARG A 183 3.26 -3.60 -15.16
C ARG A 183 3.09 -2.26 -15.89
N LEU A 184 3.80 -1.21 -15.47
CA LEU A 184 3.74 0.09 -16.14
C LEU A 184 4.19 0.00 -17.60
N ARG A 185 5.25 -0.78 -17.88
CA ARG A 185 5.69 -1.06 -19.25
C ARG A 185 4.58 -1.74 -20.08
N LEU A 186 3.97 -2.80 -19.57
CA LEU A 186 2.86 -3.48 -20.26
C LEU A 186 1.67 -2.54 -20.50
N THR A 187 1.38 -1.65 -19.54
CA THR A 187 0.25 -0.71 -19.64
C THR A 187 0.50 0.35 -20.71
N ALA A 188 1.74 0.87 -20.78
CA ALA A 188 2.16 1.79 -21.83
C ALA A 188 2.11 1.12 -23.22
N GLU A 189 2.61 -0.11 -23.33
CA GLU A 189 2.56 -0.89 -24.58
C GLU A 189 1.10 -1.12 -25.04
N ILE A 190 0.18 -1.46 -24.14
CA ILE A 190 -1.25 -1.62 -24.46
C ILE A 190 -1.88 -0.29 -24.88
N ALA A 191 -1.55 0.81 -24.20
CA ALA A 191 -2.05 2.14 -24.54
C ALA A 191 -1.55 2.62 -25.91
N ASP A 192 -0.31 2.29 -26.27
CA ASP A 192 0.27 2.56 -27.58
C ASP A 192 -0.41 1.73 -28.67
N ILE A 193 -0.69 0.45 -28.42
CA ILE A 193 -1.46 -0.42 -29.34
C ILE A 193 -2.85 0.16 -29.62
N HIS A 194 -3.53 0.70 -28.60
CA HIS A 194 -4.84 1.34 -28.76
C HIS A 194 -4.77 2.70 -29.48
N ARG A 195 -3.63 3.40 -29.41
CA ARG A 195 -3.42 4.69 -30.11
C ARG A 195 -2.85 4.53 -31.53
N SER A 196 -2.18 3.42 -31.82
CA SER A 196 -1.58 3.16 -33.13
C SER A 196 -2.62 2.65 -34.13
N ASN A 197 -2.81 3.42 -35.21
CA ASN A 197 -3.40 2.92 -36.45
C ASN A 197 -2.43 3.26 -37.61
N PRO A 198 -1.88 2.27 -38.34
CA PRO A 198 -2.10 0.82 -38.20
C PRO A 198 -1.35 0.21 -37.01
N LEU A 199 -1.77 -1.00 -36.61
CA LEU A 199 -1.13 -1.80 -35.55
C LEU A 199 0.36 -2.07 -35.88
N PRO A 200 1.28 -1.98 -34.90
CA PRO A 200 2.69 -2.26 -35.10
C PRO A 200 2.93 -3.71 -35.53
N SER A 201 3.91 -3.92 -36.41
CA SER A 201 4.16 -5.22 -37.02
C SER A 201 4.71 -6.25 -36.00
N PRO A 202 4.45 -7.56 -36.16
CA PRO A 202 4.92 -8.60 -35.23
C PRO A 202 6.45 -8.76 -35.15
N PHE A 203 7.22 -8.00 -35.94
CA PHE A 203 8.67 -8.16 -36.12
C PHE A 203 9.50 -6.99 -35.59
N ASP A 204 8.90 -5.99 -34.93
CA ASP A 204 9.71 -4.99 -34.23
C ASP A 204 10.40 -5.66 -33.03
N SER A 205 11.70 -5.93 -33.21
CA SER A 205 12.56 -6.64 -32.26
C SER A 205 12.34 -6.16 -30.81
N TYR A 206 11.74 -7.05 -30.02
CA TYR A 206 11.36 -6.90 -28.62
C TYR A 206 12.53 -6.52 -27.68
N GLU A 207 13.76 -6.61 -28.18
CA GLU A 207 15.02 -6.56 -27.46
C GLU A 207 15.81 -5.25 -27.69
N SER A 208 15.40 -4.42 -28.65
CA SER A 208 16.08 -3.17 -29.02
C SER A 208 15.54 -1.92 -28.32
N ARG A 209 14.41 -2.03 -27.60
CA ARG A 209 13.90 -0.92 -26.77
C ARG A 209 14.76 -0.79 -25.51
N PRO A 210 15.32 0.40 -25.21
CA PRO A 210 16.08 0.62 -23.98
C PRO A 210 15.24 0.16 -22.77
N ARG A 211 15.83 -0.66 -21.90
CA ARG A 211 15.19 -0.98 -20.61
C ARG A 211 14.91 0.35 -19.90
N PRO A 212 13.65 0.67 -19.56
CA PRO A 212 13.38 1.89 -18.82
C PRO A 212 14.22 1.84 -17.52
N PRO A 213 14.85 2.96 -17.13
CA PRO A 213 15.67 3.00 -15.92
C PRO A 213 14.83 2.51 -14.73
N PRO A 214 15.47 1.87 -13.72
CA PRO A 214 14.75 1.40 -12.54
C PRO A 214 13.97 2.58 -11.96
N LEU A 215 12.63 2.47 -11.96
CA LEU A 215 11.66 3.51 -11.57
C LEU A 215 11.68 3.81 -10.07
N SER A 216 12.85 4.08 -9.51
CA SER A 216 12.95 4.75 -8.23
C SER A 216 13.26 6.21 -8.52
N LEU A 217 12.19 6.99 -8.68
CA LEU A 217 12.23 8.42 -9.08
C LEU A 217 12.74 9.35 -7.99
N ARG A 218 13.49 8.82 -7.04
CA ARG A 218 14.03 9.61 -5.94
C ARG A 218 15.54 9.51 -5.97
N ARG A 219 16.16 10.61 -6.36
CA ARG A 219 17.57 10.93 -6.08
C ARG A 219 17.92 10.68 -4.60
N GLY A 220 16.95 10.79 -3.70
CA GLY A 220 17.05 10.44 -2.28
C GLY A 220 15.68 10.18 -1.65
N GLY A 221 15.58 9.16 -0.81
CA GLY A 221 14.35 8.82 -0.11
C GLY A 221 14.60 8.21 1.27
N ARG A 222 13.69 8.50 2.21
CA ARG A 222 13.57 7.74 3.45
C ARG A 222 12.65 6.57 3.18
N PHE A 223 13.15 5.36 3.35
CA PHE A 223 12.40 4.13 3.18
C PHE A 223 12.21 3.47 4.54
N CYS A 224 11.01 3.00 4.81
CA CYS A 224 10.78 2.15 5.96
C CYS A 224 11.09 0.71 5.55
N GLN A 225 12.10 0.11 6.18
CA GLN A 225 12.47 -1.28 5.97
C GLN A 225 12.04 -2.11 7.17
N LEU A 226 11.45 -3.27 6.90
CA LEU A 226 11.20 -4.28 7.93
C LEU A 226 12.54 -4.94 8.29
N ILE A 227 12.93 -4.87 9.55
CA ILE A 227 14.17 -5.48 10.06
C ILE A 227 13.91 -6.76 10.84
N ASP A 228 12.75 -6.86 11.47
CA ASP A 228 12.38 -8.03 12.25
C ASP A 228 10.89 -8.28 12.16
N ARG A 229 10.54 -9.55 12.17
CA ARG A 229 9.16 -10.01 12.24
C ARG A 229 9.10 -11.17 13.22
N SER A 230 8.54 -10.91 14.38
CA SER A 230 8.26 -11.93 15.38
C SER A 230 6.77 -12.29 15.34
N ILE A 231 6.48 -13.57 15.51
CA ILE A 231 5.12 -14.10 15.63
C ILE A 231 5.08 -14.94 16.89
N ASP A 232 4.29 -14.50 17.86
CA ASP A 232 4.00 -15.27 19.05
C ASP A 232 2.59 -15.86 18.95
N SER A 233 2.52 -17.19 18.97
CA SER A 233 1.27 -17.95 19.02
C SER A 233 0.78 -18.19 20.45
N GLY A 234 1.42 -17.54 21.44
CA GLY A 234 1.05 -17.57 22.85
C GLY A 234 -0.44 -17.30 23.06
N GLN A 235 -1.08 -18.16 23.85
CA GLN A 235 -2.44 -17.94 24.32
C GLN A 235 -2.55 -16.52 24.90
N LEU A 236 -3.60 -15.78 24.55
CA LEU A 236 -4.05 -14.65 25.37
C LEU A 236 -4.30 -15.20 26.79
N SER A 237 -3.27 -15.16 27.65
CA SER A 237 -3.45 -15.40 29.06
C SER A 237 -4.30 -14.25 29.57
N SER A 238 -5.60 -14.54 29.71
CA SER A 238 -6.58 -13.80 30.49
C SER A 238 -6.07 -12.48 31.06
N LEU A 239 -6.32 -11.37 30.37
CA LEU A 239 -6.47 -10.09 31.04
C LEU A 239 -7.76 -10.16 31.86
N GLN A 240 -7.72 -10.88 33.00
CA GLN A 240 -8.68 -10.63 34.06
C GLN A 240 -8.39 -9.24 34.61
N PRO A 241 -9.42 -8.41 34.85
CA PRO A 241 -9.23 -7.17 35.58
C PRO A 241 -8.70 -7.52 36.97
N ARG A 242 -7.51 -7.02 37.34
CA ARG A 242 -7.08 -7.00 38.73
C ARG A 242 -7.99 -6.01 39.46
N SER A 243 -9.03 -6.53 40.08
CA SER A 243 -9.73 -5.85 41.18
C SER A 243 -8.82 -5.89 42.42
N ALA A 244 -8.45 -4.71 42.90
CA ALA A 244 -8.21 -4.42 44.31
C ALA A 244 -8.42 -2.92 44.52
#